data_AF-A0A813JYR1-F1
#
_entry.id   AF-A0A813JYR1-F1
#
_cell.length_a   1.000
_cell.length_b   1.000
_cell.length_c   1.000
_cell.angle_alpha   90.00
_cell.angle_beta   90.00
_cell.angle_gamma   90.00
#
_symmetry.space_group_name_H-M   'P 1'
#
loop_
_entity.id
_entity.type
_entity.pdbx_description
1 polymer ?
#
loop_
_entity_poly.entity_id
_entity_poly.type
_entity_poly.pdbx_seq_one_letter_code
_entity_poly.pdbx_strand_id
1 'polypeptide(L)'
;MTPPPIGEVKKSLNFIWGKESDLNETYSFEFSAGDSWGCTRKNAEGSRKFKLTFEAAACRIWWGQSYFTDPSDLQGKPERVQWYRTSDKTKKKAAFLWKKLRAAAPGSLEANQTSKASSAKPSVTTRPSTASAPAVRAKAEPGRSDAQPSSKATLEPKGPRAQKPSSPNLVLPEVILDLDN
;
A
#
# COMPACT_ATOMS: atom_id res chain seq x y z
N MET A 1 -0.30 -25.34 -6.76
CA MET A 1 -1.32 -24.28 -6.64
C MET A 1 -1.28 -23.48 -7.92
N THR A 2 -2.36 -23.49 -8.69
CA THR A 2 -2.47 -22.67 -9.90
C THR A 2 -2.68 -21.21 -9.47
N PRO A 3 -1.92 -20.24 -9.99
CA PRO A 3 -2.13 -18.84 -9.64
C PRO A 3 -3.54 -18.40 -10.08
N PRO A 4 -4.27 -17.61 -9.27
CA PRO A 4 -5.58 -17.12 -9.64
C PRO A 4 -5.49 -16.25 -10.89
N PRO A 5 -6.48 -16.31 -11.78
CA PRO A 5 -6.49 -15.45 -12.95
C PRO A 5 -6.57 -13.99 -12.50
N ILE A 6 -5.82 -13.11 -13.17
CA ILE A 6 -5.73 -11.69 -12.83
C ILE A 6 -7.11 -11.01 -12.76
N GLY A 7 -8.08 -11.47 -13.57
CA GLY A 7 -9.45 -10.97 -13.55
C GLY A 7 -10.18 -11.19 -12.22
N GLU A 8 -9.95 -12.31 -11.54
CA GLU A 8 -10.52 -12.56 -10.20
C GLU A 8 -9.87 -11.66 -9.15
N VAL A 9 -8.56 -11.49 -9.23
CA VAL A 9 -7.83 -10.60 -8.32
C VAL A 9 -8.34 -9.16 -8.45
N LYS A 10 -8.52 -8.67 -9.68
CA LYS A 10 -9.09 -7.34 -9.96
C LYS A 10 -10.49 -7.20 -9.38
N LYS A 11 -11.37 -8.20 -9.58
CA LYS A 11 -12.74 -8.20 -9.03
C LYS A 11 -12.75 -8.10 -7.50
N SER A 12 -11.89 -8.87 -6.83
CA SER A 12 -11.80 -8.88 -5.36
C SER A 12 -11.30 -7.56 -4.79
N LEU A 13 -10.54 -6.77 -5.55
CA LEU A 13 -10.01 -5.47 -5.12
C LEU A 13 -10.85 -4.27 -5.56
N ASN A 14 -11.86 -4.47 -6.41
CA ASN A 14 -12.71 -3.40 -6.97
C ASN A 14 -13.74 -2.84 -5.97
N PHE A 15 -13.25 -2.41 -4.82
CA PHE A 15 -14.01 -1.85 -3.71
C PHE A 15 -13.33 -0.56 -3.23
N ILE A 16 -14.07 0.20 -2.43
CA ILE A 16 -13.48 1.27 -1.62
C ILE A 16 -13.05 0.65 -0.30
N TRP A 17 -11.78 0.82 0.01
CA TRP A 17 -11.15 0.28 1.21
C TRP A 17 -10.86 1.40 2.19
N GLY A 18 -11.22 1.20 3.46
CA GLY A 18 -10.88 2.12 4.56
C GLY A 18 -9.75 1.54 5.38
N LYS A 19 -8.85 2.37 5.91
CA LYS A 19 -7.85 1.89 6.86
C LYS A 19 -8.49 1.61 8.20
N GLU A 20 -8.24 0.45 8.78
CA GLU A 20 -8.91 0.03 10.03
C GLU A 20 -8.61 0.98 11.21
N SER A 21 -7.43 1.61 11.21
CA SER A 21 -7.02 2.59 12.23
C SER A 21 -7.47 4.02 11.96
N ASP A 22 -7.93 4.35 10.74
CA ASP A 22 -8.29 5.71 10.34
C ASP A 22 -9.47 5.70 9.36
N LEU A 23 -10.64 6.05 9.88
CA LEU A 23 -11.91 6.03 9.14
C LEU A 23 -11.99 7.12 8.07
N ASN A 24 -11.16 8.16 8.16
CA ASN A 24 -11.14 9.25 7.19
C ASN A 24 -10.18 8.98 6.02
N GLU A 25 -9.43 7.87 6.07
CA GLU A 25 -8.49 7.46 5.02
C GLU A 25 -9.08 6.32 4.19
N THR A 26 -9.36 6.61 2.91
CA THR A 26 -9.94 5.66 1.96
C THR A 26 -9.03 5.42 0.76
N TYR A 27 -9.15 4.25 0.15
CA TYR A 27 -8.33 3.77 -0.94
C TYR A 27 -9.23 3.18 -2.02
N SER A 28 -9.03 3.61 -3.27
CA SER A 28 -9.68 3.07 -4.45
C SER A 28 -8.64 2.59 -5.46
N PHE A 29 -9.01 1.60 -6.26
CA PHE A 29 -8.13 0.99 -7.25
C PHE A 29 -8.58 1.38 -8.66
N GLU A 30 -7.62 1.70 -9.53
CA GLU A 30 -7.81 2.00 -10.95
C GLU A 30 -7.08 0.90 -11.75
N PHE A 31 -7.82 -0.05 -12.32
CA PHE A 31 -7.22 -1.16 -13.06
C PHE A 31 -7.02 -0.79 -14.53
N SER A 32 -5.77 -0.87 -15.01
CA SER A 32 -5.45 -0.78 -16.43
C SER A 32 -5.34 -2.18 -17.08
N ALA A 33 -5.16 -2.23 -18.40
CA ALA A 33 -4.76 -3.44 -19.09
C ALA A 33 -3.40 -3.92 -18.57
N GLY A 34 -3.28 -5.22 -18.29
CA GLY A 34 -2.06 -5.84 -17.75
C GLY A 34 -1.92 -5.76 -16.22
N ASP A 35 -0.66 -5.70 -15.78
CA ASP A 35 -0.21 -5.93 -14.40
C ASP A 35 0.07 -4.65 -13.60
N SER A 36 0.02 -3.48 -14.25
CA SER A 36 0.23 -2.19 -13.58
C SER A 36 -1.11 -1.53 -13.28
N TRP A 37 -1.38 -1.26 -12.00
CA TRP A 37 -2.63 -0.64 -11.55
C TRP A 37 -2.36 0.65 -10.79
N GLY A 38 -3.36 1.51 -10.66
CA GLY A 38 -3.35 2.68 -9.80
C GLY A 38 -4.06 2.41 -8.47
N CYS A 39 -3.60 3.07 -7.40
CA CYS A 39 -4.35 3.19 -6.16
C CYS A 39 -4.42 4.66 -5.78
N THR A 40 -5.62 5.20 -5.61
CA THR A 40 -5.82 6.56 -5.12
C THR A 40 -6.22 6.49 -3.66
N ARG A 41 -5.41 7.14 -2.81
CA ARG A 41 -5.70 7.36 -1.40
C ARG A 41 -6.35 8.73 -1.24
N LYS A 42 -7.45 8.81 -0.49
CA LYS A 42 -8.16 10.05 -0.18
C LYS A 42 -8.26 10.20 1.34
N ASN A 43 -7.81 11.34 1.86
CA ASN A 43 -7.91 11.74 3.26
C ASN A 43 -8.40 13.19 3.38
N ALA A 44 -8.40 13.76 4.59
CA ALA A 44 -8.79 15.15 4.82
C ALA A 44 -7.84 16.17 4.15
N GLU A 45 -6.58 15.80 3.95
CA GLU A 45 -5.54 16.66 3.35
C GLU A 45 -5.60 16.66 1.81
N GLY A 46 -6.26 15.67 1.20
CA GLY A 46 -6.44 15.59 -0.24
C GLY A 46 -6.36 14.17 -0.77
N SER A 47 -5.90 14.06 -2.02
CA SER A 47 -5.79 12.78 -2.73
C SER A 47 -4.36 12.54 -3.22
N ARG A 48 -3.87 11.31 -3.09
CA ARG A 48 -2.55 10.88 -3.58
C ARG A 48 -2.65 9.58 -4.35
N LYS A 49 -2.04 9.53 -5.54
CA LYS A 49 -1.96 8.33 -6.37
C LYS A 49 -0.70 7.53 -6.08
N PHE A 50 -0.83 6.22 -6.11
CA PHE A 50 0.24 5.24 -5.95
C PHE A 50 0.19 4.21 -7.07
N LYS A 51 1.35 3.69 -7.45
CA LYS A 51 1.47 2.60 -8.40
C LYS A 51 1.39 1.25 -7.69
N LEU A 52 0.61 0.35 -8.25
CA LEU A 52 0.52 -1.04 -7.89
C LEU A 52 1.06 -1.91 -9.03
N THR A 53 1.65 -3.05 -8.69
CA THR A 53 2.13 -4.01 -9.68
C THR A 53 1.78 -5.42 -9.25
N PHE A 54 1.11 -6.17 -10.13
CA PHE A 54 0.84 -7.58 -9.94
C PHE A 54 2.01 -8.43 -10.44
N GLU A 55 2.51 -9.32 -9.59
CA GLU A 55 3.56 -10.27 -9.93
C GLU A 55 2.94 -11.68 -9.98
N ALA A 56 2.68 -12.15 -11.19
CA ALA A 56 2.02 -13.44 -11.41
C ALA A 56 2.85 -14.64 -10.87
N ALA A 57 4.18 -14.59 -11.01
CA ALA A 57 5.06 -15.68 -10.60
C ALA A 57 5.02 -15.94 -9.08
N ALA A 58 4.95 -14.88 -8.27
CA ALA A 58 4.86 -14.97 -6.82
C ALA A 58 3.41 -14.90 -6.30
N CYS A 59 2.44 -14.64 -7.18
CA CYS A 59 1.06 -14.31 -6.84
C CYS A 59 0.99 -13.19 -5.78
N ARG A 60 1.63 -12.05 -6.05
CA ARG A 60 1.69 -10.91 -5.12
C ARG A 60 1.28 -9.62 -5.81
N ILE A 61 0.67 -8.74 -5.03
CA ILE A 61 0.40 -7.36 -5.45
C ILE A 61 1.31 -6.46 -4.66
N TRP A 62 2.16 -5.73 -5.36
CA TRP A 62 3.11 -4.78 -4.80
C TRP A 62 2.50 -3.39 -4.74
N TRP A 63 2.66 -2.73 -3.60
CA TRP A 63 2.39 -1.31 -3.42
C TRP A 63 3.72 -0.56 -3.29
N GLY A 64 4.14 0.03 -4.41
CA GLY A 64 5.51 0.51 -4.57
C GLY A 64 6.53 -0.62 -4.46
N GLN A 65 7.55 -0.44 -3.62
CA GLN A 65 8.62 -1.43 -3.36
C GLN A 65 8.65 -1.91 -1.91
N SER A 66 7.80 -1.31 -1.05
CA SER A 66 7.91 -1.46 0.41
C SER A 66 6.83 -2.36 1.00
N TYR A 67 5.74 -2.58 0.27
CA TYR A 67 4.60 -3.34 0.76
C TYR A 67 4.07 -4.30 -0.29
N PHE A 68 3.54 -5.42 0.16
CA PHE A 68 2.88 -6.40 -0.69
C PHE A 68 1.64 -6.99 0.00
N THR A 69 0.72 -7.52 -0.80
CA THR A 69 -0.39 -8.36 -0.33
C THR A 69 -0.52 -9.59 -1.22
N ASP A 70 -1.12 -10.66 -0.69
CA ASP A 70 -1.35 -11.91 -1.40
C ASP A 70 -2.85 -12.06 -1.72
N PRO A 71 -3.23 -12.20 -3.00
CA PRO A 71 -4.62 -12.43 -3.39
C PRO A 71 -5.27 -13.66 -2.73
N SER A 72 -4.51 -14.65 -2.29
CA SER A 72 -5.03 -15.83 -1.60
C SER A 72 -5.63 -15.46 -0.22
N ASP A 73 -5.06 -14.45 0.46
CA ASP A 73 -5.56 -13.98 1.76
C ASP A 73 -6.93 -13.29 1.61
N LEU A 74 -7.16 -12.66 0.45
CA LEU A 74 -8.43 -12.05 0.06
C LEU A 74 -9.52 -13.09 -0.20
N GLN A 75 -9.19 -14.26 -0.76
CA GLN A 75 -10.16 -15.33 -0.99
C GLN A 75 -10.73 -15.89 0.32
N GLY A 76 -9.88 -16.02 1.35
CA GLY A 76 -10.33 -16.47 2.67
C GLY A 76 -11.07 -15.41 3.48
N LYS A 77 -10.74 -14.11 3.28
CA LYS A 77 -11.32 -12.99 4.04
C LYS A 77 -11.60 -11.80 3.09
N PRO A 78 -12.66 -11.85 2.27
CA PRO A 78 -12.92 -10.84 1.24
C PRO A 78 -13.24 -9.44 1.78
N GLU A 79 -13.52 -9.32 3.09
CA GLU A 79 -13.82 -8.06 3.75
C GLU A 79 -12.57 -7.33 4.26
N ARG A 80 -11.38 -7.95 4.20
CA ARG A 80 -10.13 -7.38 4.71
C ARG A 80 -8.95 -7.62 3.77
N VAL A 81 -8.14 -6.58 3.57
CA VAL A 81 -6.85 -6.67 2.88
C VAL A 81 -5.74 -6.40 3.89
N GLN A 82 -4.74 -7.27 3.88
CA GLN A 82 -3.55 -7.14 4.73
C GLN A 82 -2.35 -6.80 3.85
N TRP A 83 -1.70 -5.69 4.15
CA TRP A 83 -0.46 -5.28 3.51
C TRP A 83 0.71 -5.57 4.45
N TYR A 84 1.68 -6.34 3.95
CA TYR A 84 2.89 -6.73 4.67
C TYR A 84 4.06 -5.91 4.17
N ARG A 85 5.07 -5.68 5.02
CA ARG A 85 6.32 -5.06 4.57
C ARG A 85 7.13 -6.05 3.74
N THR A 86 7.88 -5.59 2.76
CA THR A 86 8.82 -6.42 1.97
C THR A 86 9.81 -7.21 2.86
N SER A 87 10.15 -6.66 4.03
CA SER A 87 11.00 -7.32 5.02
C SER A 87 10.32 -8.51 5.73
N ASP A 88 8.99 -8.54 5.82
CA ASP A 88 8.23 -9.60 6.47
C ASP A 88 7.73 -10.63 5.45
N LYS A 89 8.66 -11.45 4.94
CA LYS A 89 8.36 -12.55 4.01
C LYS A 89 7.45 -13.61 4.63
N THR A 90 7.41 -13.70 5.96
CA THR A 90 6.61 -14.66 6.72
C THR A 90 5.18 -14.19 6.99
N LYS A 91 4.82 -12.97 6.58
CA LYS A 91 3.50 -12.36 6.81
C LYS A 91 3.05 -12.39 8.29
N LYS A 92 3.99 -12.28 9.24
CA LYS A 92 3.69 -12.36 10.68
C LYS A 92 2.95 -11.13 11.20
N LYS A 93 3.25 -9.95 10.65
CA LYS A 93 2.69 -8.67 11.08
C LYS A 93 2.30 -7.82 9.89
N ALA A 94 0.99 -7.65 9.68
CA ALA A 94 0.48 -6.69 8.72
C ALA A 94 0.90 -5.27 9.12
N ALA A 95 1.45 -4.52 8.17
CA ALA A 95 1.76 -3.10 8.32
C ALA A 95 0.50 -2.24 8.21
N PHE A 96 -0.40 -2.63 7.30
CA PHE A 96 -1.70 -1.99 7.15
C PHE A 96 -2.79 -3.04 7.03
N LEU A 97 -3.90 -2.75 7.71
CA LEU A 97 -5.15 -3.49 7.63
C LEU A 97 -6.17 -2.57 6.98
N TRP A 98 -6.69 -3.00 5.84
CA TRP A 98 -7.76 -2.31 5.14
C TRP A 98 -9.04 -3.12 5.26
N LYS A 99 -10.14 -2.43 5.56
CA LYS A 99 -11.48 -2.99 5.64
C LYS A 99 -12.30 -2.52 4.45
N LYS A 100 -13.02 -3.45 3.84
CA LYS A 100 -13.95 -3.16 2.76
C LYS A 100 -15.08 -2.28 3.28
N LEU A 101 -15.33 -1.14 2.63
CA LEU A 101 -16.40 -0.22 3.01
C LEU A 101 -17.64 -0.43 2.15
N ARG A 102 -17.47 -0.34 0.84
CA ARG A 102 -18.55 -0.51 -0.15
C ARG A 102 -17.98 -0.84 -1.52
N ALA A 103 -18.83 -1.35 -2.41
CA ALA A 103 -18.49 -1.49 -3.83
C ALA A 103 -18.09 -0.13 -4.40
N ALA A 104 -17.02 -0.11 -5.22
CA ALA A 104 -16.74 1.04 -6.06
C ALA A 104 -17.89 1.11 -7.07
N ALA A 105 -18.81 2.06 -6.89
CA ALA A 105 -19.94 2.20 -7.79
C ALA A 105 -19.40 2.46 -9.21
N PRO A 106 -19.86 1.73 -10.24
CA PRO A 106 -19.49 1.99 -11.62
C PRO A 106 -20.06 3.36 -12.02
N GLY A 107 -19.23 4.42 -11.92
CA GLY A 107 -19.60 5.77 -12.32
C GLY A 107 -19.76 6.81 -11.21
N SER A 108 -19.48 6.51 -9.93
CA SER A 108 -19.57 7.53 -8.86
C SER A 108 -18.24 8.26 -8.66
N LEU A 109 -17.91 9.15 -9.60
CA LEU A 109 -17.15 10.35 -9.31
C LEU A 109 -18.18 11.39 -8.86
N GLU A 110 -17.95 12.05 -7.72
CA GLU A 110 -18.82 13.09 -7.12
C GLU A 110 -20.16 12.64 -6.54
N ALA A 111 -20.24 12.61 -5.21
CA ALA A 111 -21.32 13.18 -4.38
C ALA A 111 -21.27 12.56 -2.98
N ASN A 112 -20.33 13.01 -2.14
CA ASN A 112 -20.60 13.15 -0.70
C ASN A 112 -19.47 13.93 -0.02
N GLN A 113 -19.52 15.24 -0.18
CA GLN A 113 -19.02 16.19 0.81
C GLN A 113 -20.18 17.13 1.19
N THR A 114 -21.21 16.57 1.82
CA THR A 114 -22.27 17.37 2.45
C THR A 114 -22.74 16.65 3.70
N SER A 115 -21.85 16.64 4.70
CA SER A 115 -22.27 16.47 6.10
C SER A 115 -21.63 17.61 6.88
N LYS A 116 -22.12 18.83 6.61
CA LYS A 116 -21.82 20.01 7.41
C LYS A 116 -23.12 20.49 8.05
N ALA A 117 -23.08 20.50 9.39
CA ALA A 117 -23.84 21.31 10.34
C ALA A 117 -25.31 20.94 10.65
N SER A 118 -25.53 20.54 11.91
CA SER A 118 -26.50 21.06 12.90
C SER A 118 -26.64 19.99 14.00
N SER A 119 -26.51 20.18 15.31
CA SER A 119 -26.38 21.36 16.16
C SER A 119 -25.77 20.94 17.51
N ALA A 120 -25.11 21.91 18.15
CA ALA A 120 -24.53 21.88 19.50
C ALA A 120 -25.60 21.67 20.60
N LYS A 121 -25.31 21.38 21.89
CA LYS A 121 -24.50 22.14 22.86
C LYS A 121 -24.41 21.36 24.22
N PRO A 122 -23.79 21.87 25.31
CA PRO A 122 -22.79 21.18 26.13
C PRO A 122 -23.30 20.74 27.52
N SER A 123 -22.55 19.91 28.27
CA SER A 123 -22.58 20.01 29.73
C SER A 123 -21.34 19.43 30.43
N VAL A 124 -20.92 20.21 31.42
CA VAL A 124 -19.78 20.11 32.34
C VAL A 124 -19.96 18.96 33.33
N THR A 125 -18.90 18.24 33.68
CA THR A 125 -18.67 17.77 35.07
C THR A 125 -17.18 17.52 35.32
N THR A 126 -16.62 18.46 36.06
CA THR A 126 -15.36 18.45 36.80
C THR A 126 -15.23 17.23 37.73
N ARG A 127 -14.07 16.55 37.76
CA ARG A 127 -13.59 15.84 38.96
C ARG A 127 -12.06 15.79 39.06
N PRO A 128 -11.51 15.69 40.29
CA PRO A 128 -10.29 16.37 40.69
C PRO A 128 -9.03 15.49 40.64
N SER A 129 -7.90 16.19 40.70
CA SER A 129 -6.55 15.73 41.01
C SER A 129 -6.48 14.73 42.15
N THR A 130 -5.70 13.67 41.94
CA THR A 130 -5.05 12.95 43.05
C THR A 130 -3.58 12.79 42.71
N ALA A 131 -2.76 13.64 43.31
CA ALA A 131 -1.33 13.43 43.41
C ALA A 131 -1.05 12.32 44.44
N SER A 132 -0.14 11.41 44.10
CA SER A 132 0.81 10.81 45.06
C SER A 132 1.87 10.04 44.29
N ALA A 133 3.10 10.55 44.36
CA ALA A 133 4.33 9.79 44.16
C ALA A 133 4.50 8.78 45.33
N PRO A 134 5.42 7.80 45.23
CA PRO A 134 6.82 8.11 45.51
C PRO A 134 7.85 7.38 44.63
N ALA A 135 9.03 7.99 44.66
CA ALA A 135 10.29 7.51 44.11
C ALA A 135 10.85 6.27 44.85
N VAL A 136 11.44 5.35 44.09
CA VAL A 136 12.51 4.42 44.51
C VAL A 136 13.37 4.14 43.28
N ARG A 137 14.52 4.79 43.15
CA ARG A 137 15.85 4.40 43.64
C ARG A 137 16.57 3.42 42.71
N ALA A 138 17.74 3.90 42.28
CA ALA A 138 18.72 3.36 41.37
C ALA A 138 19.14 1.90 41.58
N LYS A 139 19.54 1.25 40.49
CA LYS A 139 20.74 0.40 40.46
C LYS A 139 21.49 0.59 39.15
N ALA A 140 22.76 0.97 39.30
CA ALA A 140 23.75 1.04 38.26
C ALA A 140 24.22 -0.38 37.87
N GLU A 141 24.51 -0.59 36.59
CA GLU A 141 25.56 -1.53 36.18
C GLU A 141 26.44 -0.89 35.09
N PRO A 142 27.78 -0.94 35.25
CA PRO A 142 28.75 -0.49 34.27
C PRO A 142 29.09 -1.65 33.33
N GLY A 143 29.06 -1.40 32.02
CA GLY A 143 29.41 -2.40 31.02
C GLY A 143 30.00 -1.76 29.77
N ARG A 144 31.08 -0.98 29.93
CA ARG A 144 31.98 -0.65 28.83
C ARG A 144 32.68 -1.93 28.37
N SER A 145 32.48 -2.29 27.11
CA SER A 145 33.45 -3.11 26.38
C SER A 145 33.56 -2.55 24.97
N ASP A 146 34.56 -1.68 24.85
CA ASP A 146 35.34 -1.43 23.66
C ASP A 146 35.61 -2.74 22.90
N ALA A 147 35.19 -2.80 21.64
CA ALA A 147 35.82 -3.65 20.63
C ALA A 147 35.46 -3.13 19.24
N GLN A 148 36.25 -2.15 18.81
CA GLN A 148 36.48 -1.77 17.42
C GLN A 148 37.01 -2.98 16.63
N PRO A 149 36.48 -3.22 15.42
CA PRO A 149 37.36 -3.47 14.27
C PRO A 149 37.00 -2.49 13.15
N SER A 150 37.84 -1.48 12.89
CA SER A 150 38.94 -1.55 11.93
C SER A 150 38.55 -2.18 10.58
N SER A 151 38.29 -1.28 9.64
CA SER A 151 38.84 -1.31 8.28
C SER A 151 38.43 -2.45 7.35
N LYS A 152 37.53 -2.14 6.41
CA LYS A 152 37.79 -2.49 5.01
C LYS A 152 37.13 -1.51 4.05
N ALA A 153 37.95 -0.57 3.56
CA ALA A 153 37.66 0.18 2.36
C ALA A 153 37.62 -0.81 1.19
N THR A 154 36.42 -1.10 0.69
CA THR A 154 36.24 -1.76 -0.59
C THR A 154 36.22 -0.68 -1.65
N LEU A 155 37.30 -0.60 -2.41
CA LEU A 155 37.39 0.12 -3.68
C LEU A 155 36.24 -0.32 -4.59
N GLU A 156 35.32 0.57 -4.90
CA GLU A 156 34.41 0.39 -6.02
C GLU A 156 35.18 0.54 -7.34
N PRO A 157 35.16 -0.46 -8.24
CA PRO A 157 35.62 -0.28 -9.60
C PRO A 157 34.63 0.63 -10.36
N LYS A 158 35.10 1.78 -10.83
CA LYS A 158 34.43 2.57 -11.88
C LYS A 158 34.35 1.72 -13.16
N GLY A 159 33.29 0.94 -13.28
CA GLY A 159 32.94 0.22 -14.51
C GLY A 159 32.42 1.17 -15.58
N PRO A 160 32.64 0.86 -16.88
CA PRO A 160 32.32 1.73 -17.98
C PRO A 160 30.81 1.96 -18.12
N ARG A 161 30.47 3.23 -18.33
CA ARG A 161 29.15 3.77 -18.65
C ARG A 161 28.54 2.99 -19.82
N ALA A 162 27.57 2.13 -19.56
CA ALA A 162 26.81 1.44 -20.58
C ALA A 162 26.12 2.48 -21.49
N GLN A 163 26.47 2.46 -22.77
CA GLN A 163 25.77 3.20 -23.81
C GLN A 163 24.34 2.69 -23.89
N LYS A 164 23.39 3.64 -23.91
CA LYS A 164 21.99 3.42 -24.25
C LYS A 164 21.92 2.71 -25.61
N PRO A 165 21.32 1.52 -25.75
CA PRO A 165 20.94 1.03 -27.05
C PRO A 165 19.86 1.97 -27.61
N SER A 166 20.16 2.62 -28.72
CA SER A 166 19.19 3.32 -29.55
C SER A 166 18.19 2.29 -30.04
N SER A 167 16.94 2.37 -29.59
CA SER A 167 15.88 1.47 -30.05
C SER A 167 15.69 1.59 -31.57
N PRO A 168 15.60 0.48 -32.30
CA PRO A 168 15.26 0.50 -33.72
C PRO A 168 13.81 0.99 -33.88
N ASN A 169 13.64 1.92 -34.82
CA ASN A 169 12.36 2.43 -35.27
C ASN A 169 11.59 1.30 -35.96
N LEU A 170 10.67 0.65 -35.24
CA LEU A 170 9.77 -0.36 -35.79
C LEU A 170 8.68 0.35 -36.59
N VAL A 171 8.93 0.47 -37.90
CA VAL A 171 7.90 0.78 -38.89
C VAL A 171 6.95 -0.42 -38.94
N LEU A 172 5.74 -0.25 -38.42
CA LEU A 172 4.66 -1.21 -38.56
C LEU A 172 4.16 -1.17 -40.02
N PRO A 173 4.05 -2.32 -40.72
CA PRO A 173 3.37 -2.35 -42.01
C PRO A 173 1.86 -2.11 -41.80
N GLU A 174 1.32 -1.17 -42.57
CA GLU A 174 -0.12 -0.97 -42.75
C GLU A 174 -0.71 -2.25 -43.36
N VAL A 175 -1.52 -2.96 -42.57
CA VAL A 175 -2.29 -4.10 -43.07
C VAL A 175 -3.59 -3.51 -43.63
N ILE A 176 -3.60 -3.26 -44.95
CA ILE A 176 -4.82 -2.94 -45.70
C ILE A 176 -5.62 -4.24 -45.79
N LEU A 177 -6.73 -4.31 -45.07
CA LEU A 177 -7.73 -5.36 -45.26
C LEU A 177 -8.65 -4.93 -46.40
N ASP A 178 -8.33 -5.37 -47.61
CA ASP A 178 -9.28 -5.38 -48.71
C ASP A 178 -10.43 -6.34 -48.36
N LEU A 179 -11.62 -5.75 -48.28
CA LEU A 179 -12.88 -6.41 -47.99
C LEU A 179 -13.60 -6.61 -49.32
N ASP A 180 -13.24 -7.66 -50.06
CA ASP A 180 -13.97 -8.07 -51.26
C ASP A 180 -15.18 -8.93 -50.90
N ASN A 181 -16.35 -8.28 -51.06
CA ASN A 181 -17.67 -8.73 -51.52
C ASN A 181 -18.10 -10.21 -51.36
#